data_AF-A0A2V7PKR7-F1
#
_entry.id   AF-A0A2V7PKR7-F1
#
_cell.length_a   1.000
_cell.length_b   1.000
_cell.length_c   1.000
_cell.angle_alpha   90.00
_cell.angle_beta   90.00
_cell.angle_gamma   90.00
#
_symmetry.space_group_name_H-M   'P 1'
#
loop_
_entity.id
_entity.type
_entity.pdbx_description
1 polymer ?
#
loop_
_entity_poly.entity_id
_entity_poly.type
_entity_poly.pdbx_seq_one_letter_code
_entity_poly.pdbx_strand_id
1 'polypeptide(L)'
;MQLIMGIGTAEEIALAEVKAQEQMKATKVQGRDADPEPASPEVEVKCPVTGQVSRRARTAADPIVWTEEAWQRLQLVPLIARPLARNTVERFARGHEIWRVTTRVMDENKQAMIAADEFDVDTMMVMFQELRAKQIRAEAEGGRDALSPEMRAFIEDAKAQGITRCPIRDIEAQMGKCPVDLKTMRPEDAKAAMERLLAEQAGD
;
A
#
# COMPACT_ATOMS: atom_id res chain seq x y z
N MET A 1 -0.39 -11.70 25.49
CA MET A 1 -0.81 -12.14 24.14
C MET A 1 -0.26 -11.10 23.17
N GLN A 2 0.81 -11.46 22.47
CA GLN A 2 1.69 -10.51 21.76
C GLN A 2 1.30 -10.53 20.29
N LEU A 3 0.48 -9.57 19.86
CA LEU A 3 0.19 -9.35 18.44
C LEU A 3 1.41 -8.67 17.82
N ILE A 4 2.40 -9.48 17.47
CA ILE A 4 3.53 -9.09 16.63
C ILE A 4 2.92 -8.80 15.25
N MET A 5 2.56 -7.53 15.02
CA MET A 5 2.18 -7.00 13.71
C MET A 5 3.45 -6.95 12.85
N GLY A 6 3.79 -8.10 12.27
CA GLY A 6 4.87 -8.30 11.30
C GLY A 6 4.54 -7.70 9.94
N ILE A 7 4.53 -6.37 9.88
CA ILE A 7 4.78 -5.58 8.67
C ILE A 7 6.11 -4.88 8.96
N GLY A 8 7.17 -5.67 8.95
CA GLY A 8 8.48 -5.30 9.52
C GLY A 8 9.39 -4.60 8.53
N THR A 9 9.11 -4.68 7.23
CA THR A 9 9.93 -4.04 6.18
C THR A 9 9.12 -3.06 5.34
N ALA A 10 9.80 -2.05 4.78
CA ALA A 10 9.19 -1.08 3.87
C ALA A 10 8.56 -1.77 2.64
N GLU A 11 9.13 -2.88 2.18
CA GLU A 11 8.59 -3.68 1.07
C GLU A 11 7.25 -4.34 1.42
N GLU A 12 7.10 -4.88 2.64
CA GLU A 12 5.83 -5.48 3.10
C GLU A 12 4.72 -4.43 3.24
N ILE A 13 5.07 -3.24 3.73
CA ILE A 13 4.16 -2.09 3.83
C ILE A 13 3.70 -1.67 2.43
N ALA A 14 4.64 -1.52 1.48
CA ALA A 14 4.32 -1.15 0.10
C ALA A 14 3.43 -2.20 -0.60
N LEU A 15 3.69 -3.49 -0.38
CA LEU A 15 2.84 -4.56 -0.93
C LEU A 15 1.44 -4.54 -0.31
N ALA A 16 1.33 -4.34 1.00
CA ALA A 16 0.06 -4.21 1.70
C ALA A 16 -0.74 -3.01 1.18
N GLU A 17 -0.06 -1.90 0.89
CA GLU A 17 -0.67 -0.72 0.30
C GLU A 17 -1.21 -0.96 -1.12
N VAL A 18 -0.42 -1.59 -1.99
CA VAL A 18 -0.90 -1.95 -3.34
C VAL A 18 -2.12 -2.86 -3.25
N LYS A 19 -2.07 -3.88 -2.38
CA LYS A 19 -3.20 -4.79 -2.19
C LYS A 19 -4.45 -4.06 -1.66
N ALA A 20 -4.27 -3.14 -0.72
CA ALA A 20 -5.37 -2.33 -0.22
C ALA A 20 -5.95 -1.44 -1.32
N GLN A 21 -5.12 -0.77 -2.13
CA GLN A 21 -5.58 0.02 -3.28
C GLN A 21 -6.42 -0.81 -4.26
N GLU A 22 -5.94 -2.00 -4.65
CA GLU A 22 -6.69 -2.89 -5.53
C GLU A 22 -8.04 -3.31 -4.94
N GLN A 23 -8.08 -3.65 -3.65
CA GLN A 23 -9.34 -3.99 -2.98
C GLN A 23 -10.33 -2.83 -2.97
N MET A 24 -9.84 -1.60 -2.85
CA MET A 24 -10.68 -0.40 -2.80
C MET A 24 -11.33 -0.09 -4.16
N LYS A 25 -10.72 -0.48 -5.29
CA LYS A 25 -11.29 -0.25 -6.64
C LYS A 25 -12.64 -0.92 -6.87
N ALA A 26 -12.92 -2.02 -6.17
CA ALA A 26 -14.20 -2.72 -6.28
C ALA A 26 -15.37 -1.98 -5.59
N THR A 27 -15.09 -0.89 -4.86
CA THR A 27 -16.12 -0.15 -4.11
C THR A 27 -16.98 0.66 -5.07
N LYS A 28 -18.30 0.46 -5.04
CA LYS A 28 -19.24 1.22 -5.86
C LYS A 28 -19.55 2.55 -5.18
N VAL A 29 -19.10 3.66 -5.79
CA VAL A 29 -19.37 5.02 -5.33
C VAL A 29 -20.39 5.68 -6.26
N GLN A 30 -21.51 6.15 -5.72
CA GLN A 30 -22.57 6.80 -6.50
C GLN A 30 -23.44 7.68 -5.60
N GLY A 31 -23.80 8.86 -6.13
CA GLY A 31 -24.69 9.79 -5.46
C GLY A 31 -24.04 10.51 -4.28
N ARG A 32 -24.85 11.31 -3.59
CA ARG A 32 -24.45 12.18 -2.48
C ARG A 32 -25.30 11.92 -1.25
N ASP A 33 -24.78 12.33 -0.10
CA ASP A 33 -25.51 12.24 1.17
C ASP A 33 -26.83 13.03 1.14
N ALA A 34 -26.85 14.16 0.45
CA ALA A 34 -28.03 15.02 0.32
C ALA A 34 -29.07 14.50 -0.68
N ASP A 35 -28.74 13.47 -1.47
CA ASP A 35 -29.69 12.94 -2.46
C ASP A 35 -30.87 12.29 -1.74
N PRO A 36 -32.11 12.55 -2.19
CA PRO A 36 -33.29 11.94 -1.61
C PRO A 36 -33.18 10.42 -1.72
N GLU A 37 -33.51 9.72 -0.64
CA GLU A 37 -33.53 8.26 -0.68
C GLU A 37 -34.66 7.81 -1.62
N PRO A 38 -34.36 7.00 -2.65
CA PRO A 38 -35.38 6.55 -3.57
C PRO A 38 -36.44 5.73 -2.82
N ALA A 39 -37.71 5.99 -3.11
CA ALA A 39 -38.84 5.34 -2.45
C ALA A 39 -38.85 3.81 -2.62
N SER A 40 -38.21 3.31 -3.68
CA SER A 40 -37.95 1.88 -3.88
C SER A 40 -36.45 1.63 -4.12
N PRO A 41 -35.83 0.67 -3.42
CA PRO A 41 -34.44 0.30 -3.62
C PRO A 41 -34.33 -0.56 -4.89
N GLU A 42 -34.36 0.07 -6.06
CA GLU A 42 -34.16 -0.61 -7.34
C GLU A 42 -32.69 -0.55 -7.78
N VAL A 43 -32.28 -1.55 -8.55
CA VAL A 43 -30.98 -1.60 -9.23
C VAL A 43 -31.16 -1.82 -10.72
N GLU A 44 -30.38 -1.07 -11.49
CA GLU A 44 -30.23 -1.29 -12.92
C GLU A 44 -29.23 -2.43 -13.16
N VAL A 45 -29.68 -3.44 -13.90
CA VAL A 45 -28.88 -4.60 -14.28
C VAL A 45 -28.79 -4.64 -15.80
N LYS A 46 -27.57 -4.69 -16.30
CA LYS A 46 -27.31 -4.84 -17.74
C LYS A 46 -27.23 -6.33 -18.08
N CYS A 47 -28.06 -6.78 -19.01
CA CYS A 47 -28.00 -8.13 -19.54
C CYS A 47 -26.65 -8.34 -20.27
N PRO A 48 -25.85 -9.36 -19.91
CA PRO A 48 -24.55 -9.59 -20.55
C PRO A 48 -24.66 -10.06 -22.00
N VAL A 49 -25.81 -10.60 -22.41
CA VAL A 49 -26.02 -11.13 -23.77
C VAL A 49 -26.58 -10.07 -24.70
N THR A 50 -27.64 -9.36 -24.28
CA THR A 50 -28.37 -8.41 -25.14
C THR A 50 -27.99 -6.96 -24.89
N GLY A 51 -27.28 -6.67 -23.79
CA GLY A 51 -26.95 -5.30 -23.38
C GLY A 51 -28.14 -4.47 -22.89
N GLN A 52 -29.35 -5.02 -22.87
CA GLN A 52 -30.53 -4.35 -22.35
C GLN A 52 -30.38 -4.08 -20.85
N VAL A 53 -30.74 -2.86 -20.44
CA VAL A 53 -30.79 -2.47 -19.03
C VAL A 53 -32.20 -2.73 -18.52
N SER A 54 -32.33 -3.56 -17.49
CA SER A 54 -33.57 -3.77 -16.77
C SER A 54 -33.44 -3.24 -15.34
N ARG A 55 -34.56 -2.86 -14.73
CA ARG A 55 -34.64 -2.50 -13.32
C ARG A 55 -35.26 -3.65 -12.55
N ARG A 56 -34.67 -3.98 -11.40
CA ARG A 56 -35.25 -4.93 -10.45
C ARG A 56 -35.10 -4.43 -9.02
N ALA A 57 -35.91 -4.96 -8.12
CA ALA A 57 -35.71 -4.76 -6.69
C ALA A 57 -34.33 -5.25 -6.25
N ARG A 58 -33.72 -4.53 -5.31
CA ARG A 58 -32.47 -4.93 -4.66
C ARG A 58 -32.67 -6.18 -3.82
N THR A 59 -31.61 -6.97 -3.75
CA THR A 59 -31.48 -8.16 -2.92
C THR A 59 -30.20 -8.04 -2.10
N ALA A 60 -30.03 -8.89 -1.09
CA ALA A 60 -28.82 -8.90 -0.26
C ALA A 60 -27.51 -9.22 -1.04
N ALA A 61 -27.63 -9.78 -2.24
CA ALA A 61 -26.49 -10.05 -3.13
C ALA A 61 -26.01 -8.81 -3.90
N ASP A 62 -26.79 -7.73 -3.91
CA ASP A 62 -26.40 -6.50 -4.59
C ASP A 62 -25.29 -5.76 -3.82
N PRO A 63 -24.36 -5.10 -4.54
CA PRO A 63 -23.30 -4.35 -3.88
C PRO A 63 -23.85 -3.18 -3.07
N ILE A 64 -23.20 -2.92 -1.93
CA ILE A 64 -23.39 -1.69 -1.17
C ILE A 64 -22.87 -0.52 -2.00
N VAL A 65 -23.58 0.61 -1.94
CA VAL A 65 -23.21 1.85 -2.62
C VAL A 65 -22.75 2.86 -1.58
N TRP A 66 -21.59 3.46 -1.81
CA TRP A 66 -21.07 4.55 -1.00
C TRP A 66 -21.38 5.89 -1.65
N THR A 67 -21.77 6.89 -0.86
CA THR A 67 -21.84 8.27 -1.35
C THR A 67 -20.45 8.87 -1.53
N GLU A 68 -20.36 9.93 -2.34
CA GLU A 68 -19.10 10.66 -2.55
C GLU A 68 -18.49 11.13 -1.22
N GLU A 69 -19.29 11.68 -0.32
CA GLU A 69 -18.84 12.22 0.97
C GLU A 69 -18.35 11.12 1.92
N ALA A 70 -19.09 10.00 2.01
CA ALA A 70 -18.68 8.85 2.81
C ALA A 70 -17.38 8.24 2.29
N TRP A 71 -17.25 8.14 0.96
CA TRP A 71 -16.04 7.64 0.31
C TRP A 71 -14.83 8.55 0.59
N GLN A 72 -14.99 9.87 0.47
CA GLN A 72 -13.94 10.83 0.77
C GLN A 72 -13.50 10.74 2.24
N ARG A 73 -14.45 10.59 3.17
CA ARG A 73 -14.16 10.40 4.60
C ARG A 73 -13.38 9.11 4.84
N LEU A 74 -13.71 8.02 4.15
CA LEU A 74 -12.96 6.76 4.23
C LEU A 74 -11.51 6.90 3.71
N GLN A 75 -11.25 7.77 2.74
CA GLN A 75 -9.88 8.02 2.27
C GLN A 75 -8.97 8.68 3.32
N LEU A 76 -9.54 9.30 4.37
CA LEU A 76 -8.76 9.86 5.49
C LEU A 76 -8.15 8.76 6.39
N VAL A 77 -8.69 7.54 6.33
CA VAL A 77 -8.13 6.37 7.03
C VAL A 77 -6.80 5.97 6.39
N PRO A 78 -5.77 5.58 7.15
CA PRO A 78 -4.53 5.05 6.61
C PRO A 78 -4.76 3.91 5.61
N LEU A 79 -4.03 3.93 4.51
CA LEU A 79 -4.36 3.14 3.32
C LEU A 79 -4.48 1.63 3.59
N ILE A 80 -3.58 1.08 4.41
CA ILE A 80 -3.56 -0.35 4.80
C ILE A 80 -4.82 -0.75 5.59
N ALA A 81 -5.40 0.17 6.36
CA ALA A 81 -6.57 -0.09 7.19
C ALA A 81 -7.90 0.23 6.50
N ARG A 82 -7.88 0.93 5.35
CA ARG A 82 -9.09 1.28 4.59
C ARG A 82 -9.97 0.06 4.25
N PRO A 83 -9.43 -1.08 3.76
CA PRO A 83 -10.28 -2.23 3.45
C PRO A 83 -10.98 -2.80 4.69
N LEU A 84 -10.30 -2.80 5.84
CA LEU A 84 -10.89 -3.23 7.11
C LEU A 84 -12.04 -2.30 7.51
N ALA A 85 -11.79 -0.98 7.54
CA ALA A 85 -12.81 0.02 7.85
C ALA A 85 -14.03 -0.07 6.92
N ARG A 86 -13.79 -0.19 5.60
CA ARG A 86 -14.85 -0.40 4.61
C ARG A 86 -15.70 -1.63 4.93
N ASN A 87 -15.05 -2.78 5.13
CA ASN A 87 -15.75 -4.04 5.37
C ASN A 87 -16.56 -4.01 6.66
N THR A 88 -16.07 -3.33 7.71
CA THR A 88 -16.81 -3.14 8.97
C THR A 88 -18.08 -2.30 8.76
N VAL A 89 -17.98 -1.17 8.07
CA VAL A 89 -19.14 -0.32 7.76
C VAL A 89 -20.13 -1.05 6.85
N GLU A 90 -19.66 -1.77 5.83
CA GLU A 90 -20.55 -2.55 4.96
C GLU A 90 -21.24 -3.72 5.68
N ARG A 91 -20.59 -4.33 6.66
CA ARG A 91 -21.21 -5.37 7.50
C ARG A 91 -22.30 -4.78 8.37
N PHE A 92 -22.03 -3.63 9.00
CA PHE A 92 -23.03 -2.87 9.75
C PHE A 92 -24.22 -2.50 8.86
N ALA A 93 -23.96 -1.95 7.67
CA ALA A 93 -25.00 -1.57 6.73
C ALA A 93 -25.89 -2.77 6.36
N ARG A 94 -25.31 -3.93 6.03
CA ARG A 94 -26.06 -5.17 5.76
C ARG A 94 -26.90 -5.63 6.94
N GLY A 95 -26.38 -5.54 8.16
CA GLY A 95 -27.11 -5.91 9.39
C GLY A 95 -28.30 -5.00 9.70
N HIS A 96 -28.30 -3.78 9.18
CA HIS A 96 -29.36 -2.79 9.36
C HIS A 96 -30.21 -2.57 8.09
N GLU A 97 -30.09 -3.45 7.09
CA GLU A 97 -30.80 -3.36 5.79
C GLU A 97 -30.53 -2.05 5.02
N ILE A 98 -29.38 -1.43 5.29
CA ILE A 98 -28.91 -0.21 4.64
C ILE A 98 -28.08 -0.62 3.42
N TRP A 99 -28.49 -0.17 2.23
CA TRP A 99 -27.76 -0.43 0.98
C TRP A 99 -26.91 0.76 0.51
N ARG A 100 -27.19 1.97 1.03
CA ARG A 100 -26.48 3.23 0.74
C ARG A 100 -25.74 3.70 1.99
N VAL A 101 -24.41 3.64 1.96
CA VAL A 101 -23.56 4.14 3.03
C VAL A 101 -23.34 5.63 2.84
N THR A 102 -23.88 6.41 3.78
CA THR A 102 -23.68 7.87 3.91
C THR A 102 -22.71 8.17 5.06
N THR A 103 -22.29 9.43 5.22
CA THR A 103 -21.50 9.81 6.40
C THR A 103 -22.22 9.54 7.72
N ARG A 104 -23.56 9.68 7.75
CA ARG A 104 -24.39 9.34 8.91
C ARG A 104 -24.27 7.86 9.29
N VAL A 105 -24.33 6.96 8.31
CA VAL A 105 -24.19 5.51 8.53
C VAL A 105 -22.80 5.18 9.11
N MET A 106 -21.76 5.90 8.69
CA MET A 106 -20.42 5.75 9.27
C MET A 106 -20.39 6.19 10.75
N ASP A 107 -21.08 7.28 11.10
CA ASP A 107 -21.17 7.75 12.49
C ASP A 107 -21.98 6.80 13.38
N GLU A 108 -23.09 6.27 12.86
CA GLU A 108 -23.89 5.24 13.53
C GLU A 108 -23.07 3.96 13.77
N ASN A 109 -22.33 3.49 12.76
CA ASN A 109 -21.42 2.35 12.90
C ASN A 109 -20.36 2.63 13.98
N LYS A 110 -19.72 3.80 13.94
CA LYS A 110 -18.72 4.20 14.94
C LYS A 110 -19.33 4.18 16.35
N GLN A 111 -20.52 4.76 16.52
CA GLN A 111 -21.18 4.80 17.82
C GLN A 111 -21.55 3.39 18.33
N ALA A 112 -21.99 2.50 17.43
CA ALA A 112 -22.28 1.11 17.77
C ALA A 112 -21.02 0.35 18.22
N MET A 113 -19.88 0.56 17.55
CA MET A 113 -18.61 -0.06 17.94
C MET A 113 -18.13 0.40 19.32
N ILE A 114 -18.31 1.69 19.63
CA ILE A 114 -18.00 2.25 20.96
C ILE A 114 -18.92 1.63 22.02
N ALA A 115 -20.23 1.58 21.75
CA ALA A 115 -21.21 1.04 22.70
C ALA A 115 -21.01 -0.46 22.98
N ALA A 116 -20.41 -1.20 22.05
CA ALA A 116 -20.12 -2.62 22.20
C ALA A 116 -18.80 -2.89 22.97
N ASP A 117 -18.07 -1.85 23.42
CA ASP A 117 -16.71 -1.96 23.99
C ASP A 117 -15.73 -2.76 23.10
N GLU A 118 -16.05 -2.90 21.80
CA GLU A 118 -15.27 -3.71 20.86
C GLU A 118 -14.01 -2.96 20.41
N PHE A 119 -14.02 -1.62 20.51
CA PHE A 119 -12.89 -0.74 20.24
C PHE A 119 -12.88 0.43 21.20
N ASP A 120 -11.94 0.43 22.16
CA ASP A 120 -11.57 1.65 22.87
C ASP A 120 -11.00 2.67 21.85
N VAL A 121 -11.68 3.81 21.73
CA VAL A 121 -11.36 4.87 20.75
C VAL A 121 -9.94 5.37 20.94
N ASP A 122 -9.48 5.48 22.18
CA ASP A 122 -8.16 6.00 22.51
C ASP A 122 -7.08 5.02 22.06
N THR A 123 -7.24 3.73 22.35
CA THR A 123 -6.34 2.67 21.89
C THR A 123 -6.27 2.58 20.37
N MET A 124 -7.42 2.68 19.69
CA MET A 124 -7.46 2.63 18.22
C MET A 124 -6.77 3.83 17.58
N MET A 125 -6.95 5.04 18.14
CA MET A 125 -6.30 6.26 17.66
C MET A 125 -4.79 6.20 17.84
N VAL A 126 -4.29 5.63 18.94
CA VAL A 126 -2.84 5.40 19.14
C VAL A 126 -2.29 4.45 18.06
N MET A 127 -2.95 3.31 17.83
CA MET A 127 -2.53 2.37 16.77
C MET A 127 -2.53 3.03 15.39
N PHE A 128 -3.54 3.84 15.07
CA PHE A 128 -3.60 4.57 13.80
C PHE A 128 -2.50 5.63 13.67
N GLN A 129 -2.21 6.38 14.74
CA GLN A 129 -1.13 7.35 14.77
C GLN A 129 0.23 6.66 14.57
N GLU A 130 0.45 5.51 15.20
CA GLU A 130 1.66 4.71 15.00
C GLU A 130 1.80 4.21 13.56
N LEU A 131 0.73 3.65 12.98
CA LEU A 131 0.74 3.18 11.58
C LEU A 131 1.00 4.33 10.62
N ARG A 132 0.35 5.48 10.83
CA ARG A 132 0.56 6.68 10.01
C ARG A 132 1.98 7.22 10.15
N ALA A 133 2.53 7.24 11.37
CA ALA A 133 3.91 7.64 11.61
C ALA A 133 4.90 6.69 10.93
N LYS A 134 4.64 5.38 10.94
CA LYS A 134 5.44 4.39 10.20
C LYS A 134 5.35 4.58 8.70
N GLN A 135 4.17 4.87 8.15
CA GLN A 135 4.00 5.19 6.73
C GLN A 135 4.78 6.45 6.33
N ILE A 136 4.66 7.53 7.09
CA ILE A 136 5.40 8.77 6.83
C ILE A 136 6.91 8.54 6.88
N ARG A 137 7.38 7.73 7.84
CA ARG A 137 8.80 7.34 7.92
C ARG A 137 9.22 6.49 6.72
N ALA A 138 8.42 5.49 6.33
CA ALA A 138 8.68 4.66 5.15
C ALA A 138 8.68 5.48 3.84
N GLU A 139 7.76 6.44 3.71
CA GLU A 139 7.73 7.39 2.59
C GLU A 139 9.00 8.25 2.57
N ALA A 140 9.39 8.82 3.72
CA ALA A 140 10.59 9.65 3.86
C ALA A 140 11.91 8.86 3.69
N GLU A 141 11.94 7.59 4.05
CA GLU A 141 13.10 6.70 3.97
C GLU A 141 13.28 6.05 2.58
N GLY A 142 12.32 6.17 1.67
CA GLY A 142 12.47 5.59 0.32
C GLY A 142 11.21 5.09 -0.37
N GLY A 143 10.02 5.63 -0.07
CA GLY A 143 8.82 5.34 -0.84
C GLY A 143 9.01 5.64 -2.34
N ARG A 144 8.09 5.17 -3.20
CA ARG A 144 8.18 5.22 -4.69
C ARG A 144 8.63 6.55 -5.30
N ASP A 145 8.58 7.67 -4.57
CA ASP A 145 9.00 9.02 -4.94
C ASP A 145 10.37 9.50 -4.44
N ALA A 146 11.16 8.65 -3.79
CA ALA A 146 12.53 9.00 -3.39
C ALA A 146 13.52 9.11 -4.57
N LEU A 147 13.12 8.67 -5.77
CA LEU A 147 13.90 8.82 -7.00
C LEU A 147 13.34 9.98 -7.81
N SER A 148 14.17 10.99 -8.09
CA SER A 148 13.79 12.04 -9.04
C SER A 148 13.43 11.43 -10.41
N PRO A 149 12.56 12.08 -11.21
CA PRO A 149 12.23 11.60 -12.55
C PRO A 149 13.47 11.32 -13.42
N GLU A 150 14.50 12.15 -13.27
CA GLU A 150 15.80 11.99 -13.94
C GLU A 150 16.55 10.74 -13.46
N MET A 151 16.54 10.46 -12.15
CA MET A 151 17.17 9.27 -11.57
C MET A 151 16.46 7.98 -12.02
N ARG A 152 15.13 8.01 -12.18
CA ARG A 152 14.36 6.87 -12.69
C ARG A 152 14.69 6.59 -14.16
N ALA A 153 14.73 7.63 -14.99
CA ALA A 153 15.10 7.50 -16.40
C ALA A 153 16.52 6.93 -16.55
N PHE A 154 17.45 7.38 -15.70
CA PHE A 154 18.82 6.86 -15.66
C PHE A 154 18.87 5.37 -15.26
N ILE A 155 18.08 4.95 -14.28
CA ILE A 155 17.99 3.54 -13.86
C ILE A 155 17.37 2.67 -14.95
N GLU A 156 16.37 3.16 -15.68
CA GLU A 156 15.75 2.44 -16.79
C GLU A 156 16.69 2.29 -17.99
N ASP A 157 17.43 3.33 -18.34
CA ASP A 157 18.45 3.28 -19.39
C ASP A 157 19.59 2.31 -19.03
N ALA A 158 20.05 2.35 -17.77
CA ALA A 158 21.04 1.40 -17.26
C ALA A 158 20.54 -0.06 -17.32
N LYS A 159 19.28 -0.31 -16.96
CA LYS A 159 18.66 -1.64 -17.07
C LYS A 159 18.50 -2.09 -18.53
N ALA A 160 18.16 -1.18 -19.44
CA ALA A 160 18.07 -1.45 -20.87
C ALA A 160 19.43 -1.82 -21.47
N GLN A 161 20.51 -1.27 -20.92
CA GLN A 161 21.90 -1.63 -21.22
C GLN A 161 22.37 -2.92 -20.51
N GLY A 162 21.45 -3.63 -19.83
CA GLY A 162 21.73 -4.92 -19.18
C GLY A 162 22.37 -4.81 -17.79
N ILE A 163 22.49 -3.60 -17.24
CA ILE A 163 23.06 -3.38 -15.91
C ILE A 163 21.98 -3.70 -14.87
N THR A 164 21.97 -4.95 -14.44
CA THR A 164 21.00 -5.51 -13.47
C THR A 164 21.47 -5.39 -12.01
N ARG A 165 22.71 -4.94 -11.78
CA ARG A 165 23.33 -4.82 -10.46
C ARG A 165 24.06 -3.48 -10.32
N CYS A 166 23.99 -2.87 -9.14
CA CYS A 166 24.63 -1.58 -8.87
C CYS A 166 26.16 -1.75 -8.78
N PRO A 167 26.97 -1.10 -9.65
CA PRO A 167 28.42 -1.26 -9.68
C PRO A 167 29.10 -0.91 -8.35
N ILE A 168 28.53 0.02 -7.58
CA ILE A 168 29.07 0.43 -6.27
C ILE A 168 29.06 -0.74 -5.29
N ARG A 169 28.00 -1.56 -5.29
CA ARG A 169 27.85 -2.70 -4.39
C ARG A 169 28.78 -3.86 -4.75
N ASP A 170 29.15 -3.95 -6.02
CA ASP A 170 30.17 -4.89 -6.50
C ASP A 170 31.58 -4.40 -6.19
N ILE A 171 31.84 -3.10 -6.35
CA ILE A 171 33.11 -2.46 -5.98
C ILE A 171 33.36 -2.60 -4.48
N GLU A 172 32.38 -2.41 -3.60
CA GLU A 172 32.55 -2.61 -2.15
C GLU A 172 32.91 -4.07 -1.80
N ALA A 173 32.26 -5.04 -2.44
CA ALA A 173 32.56 -6.47 -2.27
C ALA A 173 33.95 -6.85 -2.83
N GLN A 174 34.40 -6.17 -3.89
CA GLN A 174 35.74 -6.35 -4.47
C GLN A 174 36.83 -5.61 -3.69
N MET A 175 36.53 -4.45 -3.10
CA MET A 175 37.44 -3.70 -2.23
C MET A 175 37.76 -4.49 -0.97
N GLY A 176 36.81 -5.24 -0.41
CA GLY A 176 37.06 -6.16 0.71
C GLY A 176 37.96 -7.35 0.37
N LYS A 177 38.11 -7.68 -0.93
CA LYS A 177 39.03 -8.73 -1.44
C LYS A 177 40.33 -8.17 -2.00
N CYS A 178 40.45 -6.85 -2.07
CA CYS A 178 41.62 -6.18 -2.58
C CYS A 178 42.71 -6.25 -1.50
N PRO A 179 43.85 -6.94 -1.74
CA PRO A 179 44.88 -7.16 -0.73
C PRO A 179 45.67 -5.88 -0.39
N VAL A 180 45.44 -4.80 -1.13
CA VAL A 180 46.16 -3.53 -1.00
C VAL A 180 45.32 -2.53 -0.22
N ASP A 181 45.84 -2.13 0.95
CA ASP A 181 45.30 -0.99 1.68
C ASP A 181 45.74 0.32 1.02
N LEU A 182 44.83 0.91 0.26
CA LEU A 182 45.03 2.14 -0.50
C LEU A 182 45.36 3.36 0.38
N LYS A 183 45.18 3.27 1.72
CA LYS A 183 45.45 4.39 2.64
C LYS A 183 46.88 4.38 3.21
N THR A 184 47.56 3.24 3.20
CA THR A 184 48.83 3.07 3.94
C THR A 184 49.98 2.50 3.12
N MET A 185 49.71 1.96 1.93
CA MET A 185 50.73 1.30 1.11
C MET A 185 51.37 2.24 0.09
N ARG A 186 52.68 2.08 -0.17
CA ARG A 186 53.37 2.83 -1.21
C ARG A 186 53.00 2.28 -2.60
N PRO A 187 52.95 3.12 -3.65
CA PRO A 187 52.50 2.71 -4.98
C PRO A 187 53.26 1.52 -5.58
N GLU A 188 54.57 1.40 -5.31
CA GLU A 188 55.40 0.32 -5.82
C GLU A 188 55.07 -1.03 -5.16
N ASP A 189 54.82 -1.01 -3.85
CA ASP A 189 54.46 -2.21 -3.08
C ASP A 189 53.05 -2.70 -3.47
N ALA A 190 52.13 -1.77 -3.77
CA ALA A 190 50.79 -2.10 -4.23
C ALA A 190 50.79 -2.75 -5.63
N LYS A 191 51.67 -2.28 -6.53
CA LYS A 191 51.85 -2.86 -7.86
C LYS A 191 52.39 -4.29 -7.77
N ALA A 192 53.40 -4.52 -6.95
CA ALA A 192 53.97 -5.86 -6.75
C ALA A 192 52.96 -6.85 -6.15
N ALA A 193 52.09 -6.40 -5.23
CA ALA A 193 51.01 -7.22 -4.67
C ALA A 193 49.96 -7.59 -5.73
N MET A 194 49.60 -6.66 -6.60
CA MET A 194 48.65 -6.90 -7.70
C MET A 194 49.23 -7.87 -8.75
N GLU A 195 50.51 -7.73 -9.08
CA GLU A 195 51.21 -8.62 -10.03
C GLU A 195 51.27 -10.06 -9.52
N ARG A 196 51.48 -10.28 -8.22
CA ARG A 196 51.45 -11.62 -7.61
C ARG A 196 50.06 -12.25 -7.68
N LEU A 197 49.01 -11.48 -7.40
CA LEU A 197 47.64 -11.97 -7.41
C LEU A 197 47.15 -12.29 -8.84
N LEU A 198 47.58 -11.50 -9.82
CA LEU A 198 47.33 -11.78 -11.24
C LEU A 198 48.09 -13.02 -11.73
N ALA A 199 49.30 -13.28 -11.21
CA ALA A 199 50.06 -14.48 -11.53
C ALA A 199 49.44 -15.75 -10.91
N GLU A 200 48.90 -15.67 -9.69
CA GLU A 200 48.19 -16.77 -9.03
C GLU A 200 46.86 -17.10 -9.74
N GLN A 201 46.16 -16.10 -10.28
CA GLN A 201 44.92 -16.30 -11.04
C GLN A 201 45.14 -16.83 -12.47
N ALA A 202 46.36 -16.70 -13.01
CA ALA A 202 46.73 -17.19 -14.34
C ALA A 202 47.29 -18.63 -14.31
N GLY A 203 47.43 -19.23 -13.13
CA GLY A 203 48.00 -20.56 -12.91
C GLY A 203 46.99 -21.67 -12.63
N ASP A 204 45.69 -21.42 -12.79
CA ASP A 204 44.59 -22.37 -12.60
C ASP A 204 43.81 -22.58 -13.91
#